data_AF-A0A0H2SWG7-F1
#
_entry.id   AF-A0A0H2SWG7-F1
#
_cell.length_a   1.000
_cell.length_b   1.000
_cell.length_c   1.000
_cell.angle_alpha   90.00
_cell.angle_beta   90.00
_cell.angle_gamma   90.00
#
_symmetry.space_group_name_H-M   'P 1'
#
loop_
_entity.id
_entity.type
_entity.pdbx_description
1 polymer ?
#
loop_
_entity_poly.entity_id
_entity_poly.type
_entity_poly.pdbx_seq_one_letter_code
_entity_poly.pdbx_strand_id
1 'polypeptide(L)'
;MEKPFTPVPTIKVNKQLATISFTIPLSVLETDNLSGWKIYITTYDYDGIESVLRPLTPEGGQWAFGGGQPTDPKIMDDILIKIN
;
A
#
# COMPACT_ATOMS: atom_id res chain seq x y z
N MET A 1 14.51 -11.88 7.59
CA MET A 1 13.14 -11.44 7.28
C MET A 1 12.34 -11.53 8.57
N GLU A 2 11.61 -10.49 8.94
CA GLU A 2 10.75 -10.51 10.12
C GLU A 2 9.66 -11.58 9.96
N LYS A 3 9.19 -12.13 11.09
CA LYS A 3 8.15 -13.16 11.10
C LYS A 3 6.83 -12.52 10.64
N PRO A 4 6.14 -13.08 9.63
CA PRO A 4 4.84 -12.57 9.23
C PRO A 4 3.81 -12.73 10.36
N PHE A 5 2.98 -11.70 10.56
CA PHE A 5 1.90 -11.73 11.55
C PHE A 5 0.79 -12.69 11.11
N THR A 6 0.23 -13.44 12.07
CA THR A 6 -0.90 -14.34 11.86
C THR A 6 -1.98 -14.02 12.88
N PRO A 7 -3.26 -13.82 12.48
CA PRO A 7 -3.75 -13.86 11.10
C PRO A 7 -3.31 -12.63 10.29
N VAL A 8 -3.15 -12.80 8.97
CA VAL A 8 -2.82 -11.69 8.07
C VAL A 8 -3.99 -10.71 7.98
N PRO A 9 -3.73 -9.39 7.79
CA PRO A 9 -4.79 -8.44 7.47
C PRO A 9 -5.60 -8.87 6.25
N THR A 10 -6.87 -8.49 6.22
CA THR A 10 -7.77 -8.78 5.09
C THR A 10 -8.18 -7.51 4.37
N ILE A 11 -8.48 -7.65 3.08
CA ILE A 11 -8.86 -6.54 2.20
C ILE A 11 -10.24 -6.83 1.61
N LYS A 12 -11.13 -5.85 1.66
CA LYS A 12 -12.44 -5.90 0.99
C LYS A 12 -12.57 -4.71 0.05
N VAL A 13 -12.93 -4.97 -1.19
CA VAL A 13 -13.17 -3.94 -2.21
C VAL A 13 -14.66 -3.83 -2.48
N ASN A 14 -15.21 -2.62 -2.33
CA ASN A 14 -16.56 -2.27 -2.75
C ASN A 14 -16.46 -1.29 -3.92
N LYS A 15 -16.71 -1.79 -5.14
CA LYS A 15 -16.60 -0.99 -6.36
C LYS A 15 -17.74 0.02 -6.51
N GLN A 16 -18.94 -0.32 -6.02
CA GLN A 16 -20.12 0.55 -6.10
C GLN A 16 -19.94 1.81 -5.24
N LEU A 17 -19.23 1.69 -4.11
CA LEU A 17 -18.95 2.79 -3.19
C LEU A 17 -17.52 3.33 -3.33
N ALA A 18 -16.74 2.89 -4.33
CA ALA A 18 -15.33 3.25 -4.52
C ALA A 18 -14.51 3.15 -3.22
N THR A 19 -14.72 2.08 -2.43
CA THR A 19 -14.14 1.92 -1.09
C THR A 19 -13.27 0.68 -1.01
N ILE A 20 -12.08 0.82 -0.43
CA ILE A 20 -11.22 -0.30 -0.02
C ILE A 20 -11.15 -0.29 1.50
N SER A 21 -11.52 -1.42 2.12
CA SER A 21 -11.42 -1.63 3.56
C SER A 21 -10.29 -2.58 3.88
N PHE A 22 -9.40 -2.15 4.76
CA PHE A 22 -8.36 -2.97 5.36
C PHE A 22 -8.79 -3.33 6.78
N THR A 23 -8.73 -4.61 7.13
CA THR A 23 -9.05 -5.09 8.48
C THR A 23 -7.80 -5.72 9.07
N ILE A 24 -7.26 -5.09 10.12
CA ILE A 24 -6.13 -5.60 10.90
C ILE A 24 -6.70 -6.22 12.17
N PRO A 25 -6.50 -7.53 12.41
CA PRO A 25 -6.94 -8.18 13.65
C PRO A 25 -6.24 -7.57 14.88
N LEU A 26 -6.97 -7.20 15.93
CA LEU A 26 -6.35 -6.66 17.15
C LEU A 26 -5.32 -7.63 17.76
N SER A 27 -5.52 -8.94 17.59
CA SER A 27 -4.61 -9.99 18.10
C SER A 27 -3.20 -9.93 17.51
N VAL A 28 -2.98 -9.21 16.41
CA VAL A 28 -1.64 -9.02 15.83
C VAL A 28 -0.93 -7.77 16.33
N LEU A 29 -1.60 -6.95 17.13
CA LEU A 29 -1.04 -5.74 17.73
C LEU A 29 -0.72 -6.00 19.19
N GLU A 30 0.40 -5.45 19.67
CA GLU A 30 0.79 -5.50 21.08
C GLU A 30 0.11 -4.41 21.92
N THR A 31 -0.79 -3.63 21.30
CA THR A 31 -1.51 -2.51 21.92
C THR A 31 -2.93 -2.45 21.38
N ASP A 32 -3.86 -2.04 22.23
CA ASP A 32 -5.23 -1.64 21.88
C ASP A 32 -5.40 -0.12 21.77
N ASN A 33 -4.37 0.64 22.12
CA ASN A 33 -4.32 2.09 21.98
C ASN A 33 -3.54 2.49 20.72
N LEU A 34 -4.20 3.22 19.84
CA LEU A 34 -3.64 3.76 18.59
C LEU A 34 -3.30 5.26 18.66
N SER A 35 -3.48 5.92 19.81
CA SER A 35 -3.12 7.34 19.97
C SER A 35 -1.63 7.54 19.67
N GLY A 36 -1.33 8.58 18.89
CA GLY A 36 0.01 8.91 18.42
C GLY A 36 0.45 8.14 17.16
N TRP A 37 -0.34 7.17 16.68
CA TRP A 37 0.02 6.42 15.48
C TRP A 37 -0.02 7.30 14.23
N LYS A 38 0.89 7.00 13.32
CA LYS A 38 1.01 7.62 11.99
C LYS A 38 0.91 6.51 10.95
N ILE A 39 -0.19 6.50 10.21
CA ILE A 39 -0.45 5.51 9.17
C ILE A 39 -0.22 6.18 7.83
N TYR A 40 0.79 5.72 7.10
CA TYR A 40 1.10 6.20 5.76
C TYR A 40 0.64 5.17 4.73
N ILE A 41 -0.25 5.59 3.84
CA ILE A 41 -0.84 4.74 2.81
C ILE A 41 -0.45 5.33 1.46
N THR A 42 0.05 4.48 0.56
CA THR A 42 0.44 4.86 -0.79
C THR A 42 -0.20 3.93 -1.81
N THR A 43 -0.48 4.42 -3.00
CA THR A 43 -0.93 3.62 -4.14
C THR A 43 0.19 3.46 -5.16
N TYR A 44 0.27 2.28 -5.75
CA TYR A 44 1.08 2.01 -6.94
C TYR A 44 0.59 0.72 -7.61
N ASP A 45 0.82 0.56 -8.92
CA ASP A 45 0.39 -0.63 -9.65
C ASP A 45 1.37 -1.80 -9.46
N TYR A 46 0.82 -2.97 -9.16
CA TYR A 46 1.56 -4.22 -8.99
C TYR A 46 1.30 -5.15 -10.17
N ASP A 47 2.35 -5.57 -10.85
CA ASP A 47 2.29 -6.58 -11.90
C ASP A 47 2.11 -7.97 -11.26
N GLY A 48 0.90 -8.52 -11.40
CA GLY A 48 0.58 -9.86 -10.89
C GLY A 48 1.21 -11.02 -11.66
N ILE A 49 1.73 -10.80 -12.88
CA ILE A 49 2.39 -11.84 -13.69
C ILE A 49 3.85 -11.97 -13.24
N GLU A 50 4.58 -10.85 -13.23
CA GLU A 50 6.00 -10.84 -12.85
C GLU A 50 6.20 -10.73 -11.32
N SER A 51 5.12 -10.50 -10.57
CA SER A 51 5.15 -10.32 -9.11
C SER A 51 6.07 -9.18 -8.65
N VAL A 52 6.03 -8.06 -9.37
CA VAL A 52 6.84 -6.85 -9.10
C VAL A 52 5.99 -5.59 -9.26
N LEU A 53 6.43 -4.47 -8.66
CA LEU A 53 5.84 -3.17 -8.98
C LEU A 53 6.20 -2.77 -10.41
N ARG A 54 5.26 -2.14 -11.14
CA ARG A 54 5.52 -1.62 -12.48
C ARG A 54 6.76 -0.71 -12.49
N PRO A 55 7.66 -0.81 -13.48
CA PRO A 55 8.80 0.10 -13.58
C PRO A 55 8.37 1.57 -13.67
N LEU A 56 9.20 2.45 -13.11
CA LEU A 56 9.13 3.90 -13.34
C LEU A 56 10.33 4.25 -14.22
N THR A 57 10.06 4.88 -15.36
CA THR A 57 11.09 5.32 -16.31
C THR A 57 10.83 6.77 -16.70
N PRO A 58 11.81 7.47 -17.29
CA PRO A 58 11.57 8.86 -17.69
C PRO A 58 10.47 8.97 -18.75
N GLU A 59 10.47 8.06 -19.74
CA GLU A 59 9.55 8.09 -20.88
C GLU A 59 8.25 7.29 -20.69
N GLY A 60 8.21 6.39 -19.71
CA GLY A 60 7.14 5.41 -19.54
C GLY A 60 7.15 4.29 -20.58
N GLY A 61 6.04 3.56 -20.69
CA GLY A 61 5.85 2.52 -21.69
C GLY A 61 4.48 1.84 -21.57
N GLN A 62 4.22 0.83 -22.41
CA GLN A 62 2.96 0.07 -22.35
C GLN A 62 2.71 -0.56 -20.97
N TRP A 63 3.79 -0.91 -20.27
CA TRP A 63 3.78 -1.60 -18.98
C TRP A 63 4.66 -0.90 -17.93
N ALA A 64 4.90 0.41 -18.11
CA ALA A 64 5.76 1.21 -17.23
C ALA A 64 5.19 2.63 -17.07
N PHE A 65 5.33 3.19 -15.87
CA PHE A 65 4.98 4.60 -15.63
C PHE A 65 6.10 5.53 -16.08
N GLY A 66 5.71 6.71 -16.56
CA GLY A 66 6.62 7.77 -17.03
C GLY A 66 6.80 8.88 -16.01
N GLY A 67 7.77 9.77 -16.25
CA GLY A 67 7.93 11.03 -15.53
C GLY A 67 8.85 11.00 -14.31
N GLY A 68 9.56 9.90 -14.07
CA GLY A 68 10.54 9.76 -12.99
C GLY A 68 11.75 8.92 -13.38
N GLN A 69 12.68 8.74 -12.47
CA GLN A 69 13.83 7.84 -12.64
C GLN A 69 13.55 6.45 -12.06
N PRO A 70 14.24 5.39 -12.51
CA PRO A 70 14.06 4.04 -11.95
C PRO A 70 14.26 3.93 -10.44
N THR A 71 15.08 4.84 -9.88
CA THR A 71 15.39 4.97 -8.45
C THR A 71 14.39 5.81 -7.67
N ASP A 72 13.48 6.51 -8.34
CA ASP A 72 12.52 7.39 -7.67
C ASP A 72 11.44 6.55 -6.95
N PRO A 73 10.81 7.12 -5.90
CA PRO A 73 9.73 6.46 -5.18
C PRO A 73 8.58 6.07 -6.11
N LYS A 74 8.08 4.85 -5.96
CA LYS A 74 6.92 4.32 -6.69
C LYS A 74 5.65 4.62 -5.89
N ILE A 75 5.22 5.87 -5.94
CA ILE A 75 4.02 6.39 -5.26
C ILE A 75 3.20 7.19 -6.28
N MET A 76 1.95 6.82 -6.50
CA MET A 76 1.02 7.58 -7.35
C MET A 76 0.23 8.59 -6.52
N ASP A 77 -0.43 8.09 -5.49
CA ASP A 77 -1.17 8.87 -4.51
C ASP A 77 -0.73 8.44 -3.11
N ASP A 78 -0.86 9.34 -2.15
CA ASP A 78 -0.58 9.05 -0.75
C ASP A 78 -1.53 9.76 0.22
N ILE A 79 -1.62 9.20 1.42
CA ILE A 79 -2.27 9.84 2.55
C ILE A 79 -1.55 9.48 3.85
N LEU A 80 -1.33 10.49 4.69
CA LEU A 80 -0.83 10.32 6.05
C LEU A 80 -1.97 10.57 7.04
N ILE A 81 -2.40 9.51 7.71
CA ILE A 81 -3.40 9.56 8.77
C ILE A 81 -2.66 9.64 10.12
N LYS A 82 -3.02 10.61 10.95
CA LYS A 82 -2.53 10.75 12.31
C LYS A 82 -3.69 10.47 13.26
N ILE A 83 -3.50 9.54 14.19
CA ILE A 83 -4.47 9.22 15.23
C ILE A 83 -4.06 9.99 16.49
N ASN A 84 -4.91 10.91 16.93
CA ASN A 84 -4.70 11.69 18.15
C ASN A 84 -5.31 10.96 19.35
#